data_AF-A0A438DRI6-F1
#
_entry.id   AF-A0A438DRI6-F1
#
_cell.length_a   1.000
_cell.length_b   1.000
_cell.length_c   1.000
_cell.angle_alpha   90.00
_cell.angle_beta   90.00
_cell.angle_gamma   90.00
#
_symmetry.space_group_name_H-M   'P 1'
#
loop_
_entity.id
_entity.type
_entity.pdbx_description
1 polymer ?
#
loop_
_entity_poly.entity_id
_entity_poly.type
_entity_poly.pdbx_seq_one_letter_code
_entity_poly.pdbx_strand_id
1 'polypeptide(L)' 'MGFSNVNDFPPSDTVALSSDDLKGKPIVLKYVKFQNVRSLTIFIEDNQSGSEITKVQKIVLYGST' A
#
# COMPACT_ATOMS: atom_id res chain seq x y z
N MET A 1 6.83 -9.97 -8.02
CA MET A 1 7.73 -8.84 -8.33
C MET A 1 8.82 -8.80 -7.26
N GLY A 2 10.03 -8.45 -7.64
CA GLY A 2 11.14 -8.24 -6.72
C GLY A 2 11.49 -6.75 -6.62
N PHE A 3 12.29 -6.37 -5.61
CA PHE A 3 12.71 -4.97 -5.43
C PHE A 3 13.47 -4.41 -6.65
N SER A 4 14.14 -5.26 -7.43
CA SER A 4 14.90 -4.85 -8.61
C SER A 4 14.04 -4.46 -9.82
N ASN A 5 12.80 -4.94 -9.92
CA ASN A 5 11.94 -4.68 -11.08
C ASN A 5 10.68 -3.89 -10.74
N VAL A 6 10.47 -3.50 -9.48
CA VAL A 6 9.27 -2.75 -9.07
C VAL A 6 9.21 -1.36 -9.68
N ASN A 7 10.35 -0.73 -9.97
CA ASN A 7 10.41 0.61 -10.57
C ASN A 7 10.08 0.60 -12.07
N ASP A 8 10.17 -0.56 -12.73
CA ASP A 8 9.86 -0.70 -14.15
C ASP A 8 8.35 -0.80 -14.41
N PHE A 9 7.57 -1.10 -13.37
CA PHE A 9 6.11 -1.24 -13.46
C PHE A 9 5.43 -0.15 -12.63
N PRO A 10 4.64 0.74 -13.26
CA PRO A 10 3.92 1.76 -12.51
C PRO A 10 2.95 1.09 -11.53
N PRO A 11 2.93 1.49 -10.25
CA PRO A 11 1.98 0.94 -9.29
C PRO A 11 0.55 1.28 -9.71
N SER A 12 -0.38 0.37 -9.42
CA SER A 12 -1.80 0.61 -9.70
C SER A 12 -2.35 1.80 -8.91
N ASP A 13 -1.87 1.96 -7.68
CA ASP A 13 -2.10 3.12 -6.84
C ASP A 13 -0.96 3.31 -5.84
N THR A 14 -0.75 4.55 -5.41
CA THR A 14 0.25 4.92 -4.40
C THR A 14 -0.43 5.72 -3.32
N VAL A 15 -0.17 5.35 -2.06
CA VAL A 15 -0.73 6.01 -0.87
C VAL A 15 0.40 6.39 0.06
N ALA A 16 0.39 7.66 0.50
CA ALA A 16 1.21 8.12 1.60
C ALA A 16 0.40 8.03 2.90
N LEU A 17 0.85 7.19 3.83
CA LEU A 17 0.20 7.04 5.14
C LEU A 17 0.60 8.21 6.04
N SER A 18 -0.36 9.00 6.51
CA SER A 18 -0.13 9.98 7.57
C SER A 18 -0.27 9.34 8.95
N SER A 19 0.22 10.01 10.00
CA SER A 19 0.07 9.51 11.37
C SER A 19 -1.38 9.42 11.84
N ASP A 20 -2.30 10.17 11.22
CA ASP A 20 -3.74 10.08 11.51
C ASP A 20 -4.38 8.82 10.91
N ASP A 21 -3.85 8.31 9.80
CA ASP A 21 -4.37 7.11 9.16
C ASP A 21 -4.00 5.83 9.94
N LEU A 22 -2.96 5.88 10.78
CA LEU A 22 -2.56 4.76 11.64
C LEU A 22 -3.59 4.43 12.74
N LYS A 23 -4.56 5.30 12.99
CA LYS A 23 -5.62 5.12 14.01
C LYS A 23 -6.70 4.11 13.57
N GLY A 24 -6.47 3.36 12.49
CA GLY A 24 -7.38 2.32 11.99
C GLY A 24 -8.41 2.84 10.98
N LYS A 25 -8.20 4.03 10.43
CA LYS A 25 -9.06 4.59 9.38
C LYS A 25 -8.75 3.87 8.06
N PRO A 26 -9.75 3.28 7.37
CA PRO A 26 -9.53 2.72 6.04
C PRO A 26 -9.16 3.84 5.05
N ILE A 27 -8.13 3.59 4.25
CA ILE A 27 -7.75 4.49 3.16
C ILE A 27 -8.41 4.01 1.88
N VAL A 28 -9.08 4.93 1.20
CA VAL A 28 -9.75 4.65 -0.08
C VAL A 28 -8.71 4.66 -1.19
N LEU A 29 -8.58 3.52 -1.86
CA LEU A 29 -7.78 3.37 -3.08
C LEU A 29 -8.62 3.69 -4.32
N LYS A 30 -7.95 3.89 -5.47
CA LYS A 30 -8.60 4.09 -6.77
C LYS A 30 -9.30 2.82 -7.23
N TYR A 31 -10.55 2.63 -6.83
CA TYR A 31 -11.38 1.46 -7.17
C TYR A 31 -11.36 1.11 -8.67
N VAL A 32 -11.32 2.11 -9.55
CA VAL A 32 -11.24 1.93 -11.01
C VAL A 32 -10.02 1.13 -11.47
N LYS A 33 -8.94 1.08 -10.68
CA LYS A 33 -7.72 0.30 -10.95
C LYS A 33 -7.78 -1.13 -10.39
N PHE A 34 -8.75 -1.42 -9.50
CA PHE A 34 -8.86 -2.68 -8.76
C PHE A 34 -10.15 -3.44 -9.08
N GLN A 35 -10.66 -3.35 -10.32
CA GLN A 35 -11.90 -4.02 -10.74
C GLN A 35 -11.79 -5.56 -10.72
N ASN A 36 -10.62 -6.12 -11.03
CA ASN A 36 -10.40 -7.57 -11.09
C ASN A 36 -9.05 -7.92 -10.45
N VAL A 37 -9.05 -8.15 -9.13
CA VAL A 37 -7.83 -8.43 -8.36
C VAL A 37 -7.69 -9.93 -8.11
N ARG A 38 -6.78 -10.58 -8.85
CA ARG A 38 -6.40 -11.99 -8.61
C ARG A 38 -5.12 -12.12 -7.78
N SER A 39 -4.25 -11.11 -7.84
CA SER A 39 -3.01 -11.03 -7.10
C SER A 39 -2.79 -9.57 -6.70
N LEU A 40 -2.35 -9.35 -5.47
CA LEU A 40 -2.00 -8.04 -4.95
C LEU A 40 -0.58 -8.09 -4.40
N THR A 41 0.25 -7.12 -4.78
CA THR A 41 1.59 -6.91 -4.23
C THR A 41 1.63 -5.53 -3.60
N ILE A 42 2.03 -5.47 -2.33
CA ILE A 42 2.17 -4.21 -1.57
C ILE A 42 3.66 -3.91 -1.48
N PHE A 43 4.04 -2.72 -1.95
CA PHE A 43 5.40 -2.22 -1.85
C PHE A 43 5.44 -1.08 -0.85
N ILE A 44 6.32 -1.20 0.15
CA ILE A 44 6.53 -0.16 1.17
C ILE A 44 7.90 0.44 0.90
N GLU A 45 7.89 1.64 0.32
CA GLU A 45 9.12 2.36 -0.06
C GLU A 45 9.74 3.11 1.12
N ASP A 46 8.91 3.76 1.93
CA ASP A 46 9.35 4.63 3.03
C ASP A 46 8.40 4.52 4.24
N ASN A 47 8.84 5.05 5.39
CA ASN A 47 8.04 5.16 6.61
C ASN A 47 7.84 6.61 7.05
N GLN A 48 6.90 6.80 7.97
CA GLN A 48 6.44 8.13 8.40
C GLN A 48 7.48 8.98 9.11
N SER A 49 8.48 8.33 9.72
CA SER A 49 9.50 8.99 10.55
C SER A 49 10.85 9.13 9.87
N GLY A 50 11.01 8.64 8.63
CA GLY A 50 12.32 8.52 7.97
C GLY A 50 13.32 7.66 8.75
N SER A 51 12.83 6.75 9.59
CA SER A 51 13.67 5.87 10.41
C SER A 51 14.22 4.70 9.59
N GLU A 52 15.30 4.08 10.04
CA GLU A 52 15.87 2.92 9.32
C GLU A 52 14.97 1.68 9.31
N ILE A 53 14.08 1.56 10.29
CA ILE A 53 13.26 0.36 10.50
C ILE A 53 11.78 0.69 10.33
N THR A 54 11.14 0.03 9.36
CA THR A 54 9.69 0.05 9.19
C THR A 54 9.06 -1.15 9.89
N LYS A 55 8.17 -0.89 10.86
CA LYS A 55 7.43 -1.94 11.59
C LYS A 55 5.97 -1.99 11.15
N VAL A 56 5.56 -3.10 10.55
CA VAL A 56 4.17 -3.35 10.17
C VAL A 56 3.51 -4.22 11.24
N GLN A 57 2.46 -3.70 11.88
CA GLN A 57 1.72 -4.44 12.92
C GLN A 57 0.55 -5.25 12.35
N LYS A 58 -0.26 -4.63 11.50
CA LYS A 58 -1.45 -5.23 10.90
C LYS A 58 -1.73 -4.61 9.54
N ILE A 59 -2.07 -5.45 8.56
CA ILE A 59 -2.59 -5.02 7.27
C ILE A 59 -4.01 -5.59 7.13
N VAL A 60 -4.97 -4.74 6.77
CA VAL A 60 -6.34 -5.15 6.47
C VAL A 60 -6.71 -4.61 5.11
N LEU A 61 -7.22 -5.47 4.23
CA LEU A 61 -7.70 -5.10 2.92
C LEU A 61 -9.24 -5.13 2.96
N TYR A 62 -9.85 -3.99 2.71
CA TYR A 62 -11.31 -3.86 2.59
C TYR A 62 -11.66 -3.87 1.10
N GLY A 63 -12.47 -4.84 0.68
CA GLY A 63 -12.98 -4.95 -0.68
C GLY A 63 -14.47 -5.26 -0.68
N SER A 64 -15.09 -5.09 -1.85
CA SER A 64 -16.46 -5.51 -2.13
C SER A 64 -16.44 -6.52 -3.28
N THR A 65 -17.31 -7.52 -3.21
CA THR A 65 -17.53 -8.50 -4.30
C THR A 65 -18.44 -7.95 -5.37
#